data_AF-A0A4V1NVD5-F1
#
_entry.id   AF-A0A4V1NVD5-F1
#
_cell.length_a   1.000
_cell.length_b   1.000
_cell.length_c   1.000
_cell.angle_alpha   90.00
_cell.angle_beta   90.00
_cell.angle_gamma   90.00
#
_symmetry.space_group_name_H-M   'P 1'
#
loop_
_entity.id
_entity.type
_entity.pdbx_description
1 polymer ?
#
loop_
_entity_poly.entity_id
_entity_poly.type
_entity_poly.pdbx_seq_one_letter_code
_entity_poly.pdbx_strand_id
1 'polypeptide(L)'
;MYSVTECVVKRPSSFYRLSVVLTGLGLLAALVLAVLIREQYRHEPLARNEVARLESPDGKATALLYEAEGKGSASFLYDVLLRSGGQTELVAHLAGAMRNDRAYGVDLRWSGNSELDLVYLQAQSAQVLVNHVSAGTGKVNVVLKPGVQDETAPPGSMLFHLQELREPGM
;
A
#
# COMPACT_ATOMS: atom_id res chain seq x y z
N MET A 1 -1.36 73.94 -43.56
CA MET A 1 0.05 73.79 -43.12
C MET A 1 -0.02 73.55 -41.63
N TYR A 2 0.29 72.37 -41.08
CA TYR A 2 1.51 71.58 -41.19
C TYR A 2 1.24 70.08 -41.32
N SER A 3 2.07 69.40 -42.12
CA SER A 3 2.11 67.95 -42.31
C SER A 3 3.01 67.32 -41.24
N VAL A 4 2.56 66.26 -40.56
CA VAL A 4 3.38 65.51 -39.60
C VAL A 4 3.77 64.18 -40.25
N THR A 5 5.07 63.99 -40.43
CA THR A 5 5.70 62.80 -41.02
C THR A 5 5.72 61.66 -40.00
N GLU A 6 5.07 60.54 -40.30
CA GLU A 6 5.18 59.31 -39.50
C GLU A 6 6.51 58.60 -39.78
N CYS A 7 7.24 58.30 -38.70
CA CYS A 7 8.48 57.52 -38.74
C CYS A 7 8.14 56.04 -38.49
N VAL A 8 8.20 55.20 -39.52
CA VAL A 8 7.96 53.76 -39.40
C VAL A 8 9.22 53.06 -38.86
N VAL A 9 9.22 52.76 -37.57
CA VAL A 9 10.27 51.96 -36.92
C VAL A 9 10.06 50.48 -37.22
N LYS A 10 10.93 49.92 -38.07
CA LYS A 10 10.96 48.50 -38.45
C LYS A 10 11.56 47.66 -37.29
N ARG A 11 10.71 46.92 -36.55
CA ARG A 11 11.15 46.05 -35.45
C ARG A 11 11.79 44.74 -35.98
N PRO A 12 12.96 44.30 -35.46
CA PRO A 12 13.63 43.09 -35.93
C PRO A 12 13.00 41.80 -35.36
N SER A 13 12.65 40.88 -36.26
CA SER A 13 11.93 39.61 -36.03
C SER A 13 12.77 38.45 -35.47
N SER A 14 14.03 38.69 -35.09
CA SER A 14 15.01 37.65 -34.76
C SER A 14 14.86 37.07 -33.33
N PHE A 15 14.43 37.88 -32.36
CA PHE A 15 14.35 37.47 -30.95
C PHE A 15 13.25 36.46 -30.62
N TYR A 16 12.22 36.36 -31.47
CA TYR A 16 11.10 35.46 -31.25
C TYR A 16 11.44 34.00 -31.54
N ARG A 17 12.34 33.73 -32.50
CA ARG A 17 12.65 32.35 -32.93
C ARG A 17 13.52 31.60 -31.91
N LEU A 18 14.45 32.28 -31.25
CA LEU A 18 15.33 31.68 -30.25
C LEU A 18 14.56 31.34 -28.95
N SER A 19 13.59 32.19 -28.58
CA SER A 19 12.76 32.02 -27.38
C SER A 19 11.81 30.82 -27.48
N VAL A 20 11.27 30.54 -28.67
CA VAL A 20 10.37 29.39 -28.91
C VAL A 20 11.13 28.06 -28.86
N VAL A 21 12.36 28.01 -29.37
CA VAL A 21 13.17 26.78 -29.35
C VAL A 21 13.60 26.42 -27.92
N LEU A 22 14.01 27.41 -27.12
CA LEU A 22 14.41 27.20 -25.73
C LEU A 22 13.23 26.76 -24.83
N THR A 23 12.04 27.31 -25.05
CA THR A 23 10.83 26.90 -24.32
C THR A 23 10.37 25.50 -24.71
N GLY A 24 10.45 25.12 -25.98
CA GLY A 24 10.15 23.77 -26.45
C GLY A 24 11.09 22.71 -25.85
N LEU A 25 12.40 23.00 -25.77
CA LEU A 25 13.40 22.12 -25.15
C LEU A 25 13.17 21.95 -23.64
N GLY A 26 12.80 23.02 -22.94
CA GLY A 26 12.48 22.97 -21.50
C GLY A 26 11.26 22.08 -21.20
N LEU A 27 10.20 22.18 -21.99
CA LEU A 27 9.00 21.33 -21.84
C LEU A 27 9.30 19.85 -22.13
N LEU A 28 10.11 19.57 -23.15
CA LEU A 28 10.49 18.20 -23.49
C LEU A 28 11.35 17.58 -22.39
N ALA A 29 12.31 18.32 -21.83
CA ALA A 29 13.11 17.88 -20.69
C ALA A 29 12.27 17.62 -19.44
N ALA A 30 11.29 18.49 -19.14
CA ALA A 30 10.36 18.29 -18.03
C ALA A 30 9.47 17.04 -18.22
N LEU A 31 9.00 16.79 -19.44
CA LEU A 31 8.25 15.58 -19.78
C LEU A 31 9.09 14.32 -19.63
N VAL A 32 10.33 14.32 -20.14
CA VAL A 32 11.27 13.20 -19.97
C VAL A 32 11.55 12.97 -18.49
N LEU A 33 11.81 14.03 -17.73
CA LEU A 33 12.02 13.92 -16.28
C LEU A 33 10.79 13.35 -15.56
N ALA A 34 9.59 13.81 -15.89
CA ALA A 34 8.35 13.29 -15.31
C ALA A 34 8.12 11.80 -15.65
N VAL A 35 8.47 11.38 -16.88
CA VAL A 35 8.40 9.97 -17.30
C VAL A 35 9.44 9.13 -16.57
N LEU A 36 10.68 9.61 -16.46
CA LEU A 36 11.75 8.91 -15.74
C LEU A 36 11.45 8.79 -14.24
N ILE A 37 10.94 9.84 -13.62
CA ILE A 37 10.44 9.81 -12.24
C ILE A 37 9.32 8.77 -12.13
N ARG A 38 8.32 8.81 -13.01
CA ARG A 38 7.21 7.84 -12.99
C ARG A 38 7.69 6.39 -13.14
N GLU A 39 8.72 6.15 -13.96
CA GLU A 39 9.29 4.82 -14.16
C GLU A 39 10.11 4.35 -12.95
N GLN A 40 10.88 5.24 -12.32
CA GLN A 40 11.63 4.95 -11.09
C GLN A 40 10.71 4.71 -9.87
N TYR A 41 9.48 5.24 -9.89
CA TYR A 41 8.43 4.97 -8.89
C TYR A 41 7.56 3.74 -9.21
N ARG A 42 7.89 2.94 -10.24
CA ARG A 42 7.38 1.56 -10.34
C ARG A 42 8.08 0.72 -9.28
N HIS A 43 7.65 0.90 -8.04
CA HIS A 43 8.11 0.15 -6.89
C HIS A 43 8.02 -1.34 -7.18
N GLU A 44 9.17 -2.02 -7.14
CA GLU A 44 9.25 -3.44 -6.85
C GLU A 44 8.29 -3.74 -5.68
N PRO A 45 7.27 -4.59 -5.86
CA PRO A 45 6.44 -5.00 -4.74
C PRO A 45 7.40 -5.62 -3.72
N LEU A 46 7.43 -5.07 -2.50
CA LEU A 46 8.16 -5.68 -1.41
C LEU A 46 7.83 -7.18 -1.42
N ALA A 47 8.86 -8.03 -1.41
CA ALA A 47 8.67 -9.45 -1.30
C ALA A 47 7.87 -9.71 -0.02
N ARG A 48 6.60 -10.10 -0.20
CA ARG A 48 5.67 -10.35 0.89
C ARG A 48 5.41 -11.84 1.02
N ASN A 49 5.40 -12.35 2.23
CA ASN A 49 5.24 -13.76 2.53
C ASN A 49 3.91 -14.00 3.24
N GLU A 50 3.18 -15.04 2.85
CA GLU A 50 1.97 -15.44 3.55
C GLU A 50 2.36 -15.99 4.92
N VAL A 51 1.90 -15.34 5.99
CA VAL A 51 2.22 -15.69 7.38
C VAL A 51 1.04 -16.28 8.14
N ALA A 52 -0.20 -16.02 7.70
CA ALA A 52 -1.39 -16.67 8.24
C ALA A 52 -2.48 -16.83 7.19
N ARG A 53 -3.30 -17.86 7.37
CA ARG A 53 -4.48 -18.16 6.57
C ARG A 53 -5.59 -18.64 7.48
N LEU A 54 -6.79 -18.12 7.29
CA LEU A 54 -7.95 -18.52 8.08
C LEU A 54 -9.22 -18.56 7.23
N GLU A 55 -9.84 -19.73 7.13
CA GLU A 55 -11.14 -19.89 6.46
C GLU A 55 -12.29 -19.39 7.33
N SER A 56 -13.31 -18.80 6.70
CA SER A 56 -14.54 -18.42 7.39
C SER A 56 -15.25 -19.66 7.93
N PRO A 57 -16.04 -19.55 9.01
CA PRO A 57 -16.70 -20.73 9.60
C PRO A 57 -17.66 -21.45 8.64
N ASP A 58 -18.16 -20.77 7.62
CA ASP A 58 -19.01 -21.34 6.56
C ASP A 58 -18.24 -21.73 5.28
N GLY A 59 -16.91 -21.57 5.27
CA GLY A 59 -16.01 -21.94 4.17
C GLY A 59 -16.14 -21.09 2.91
N LYS A 60 -16.92 -20.00 2.91
CA LYS A 60 -17.16 -19.18 1.71
C LYS A 60 -16.11 -18.11 1.46
N ALA A 61 -15.32 -17.78 2.47
CA ALA A 61 -14.24 -16.81 2.36
C ALA A 61 -12.97 -17.33 3.05
N THR A 62 -11.82 -16.86 2.59
CA THR A 62 -10.52 -17.15 3.20
C THR A 62 -9.78 -15.83 3.42
N ALA A 63 -9.44 -15.55 4.67
CA ALA A 63 -8.55 -14.46 5.03
C ALA A 63 -7.10 -14.90 4.88
N LEU A 64 -6.28 -14.06 4.26
CA LEU A 64 -4.86 -14.26 4.03
C LEU A 64 -4.11 -13.07 4.60
N LEU A 65 -3.10 -13.32 5.43
CA LEU A 65 -2.23 -12.30 5.98
C LEU A 65 -0.85 -12.43 5.36
N TYR A 66 -0.35 -11.35 4.80
CA TYR A 66 1.00 -11.26 4.26
C TYR A 66 1.84 -10.30 5.11
N GLU A 67 3.06 -10.72 5.41
CA GLU A 67 4.09 -9.89 6.06
C GLU A 67 5.13 -9.47 5.02
N ALA A 68 5.54 -8.21 5.07
CA ALA A 68 6.69 -7.69 4.34
C ALA A 68 7.60 -6.91 5.30
N GLU A 69 8.89 -6.87 4.99
CA GLU A 69 9.82 -5.98 5.68
C GLU A 69 9.39 -4.53 5.47
N GLY A 70 9.30 -3.76 6.55
CA GLY A 70 8.99 -2.35 6.47
C GLY A 70 10.18 -1.54 5.97
N LYS A 71 9.87 -0.44 5.26
CA LYS A 71 10.87 0.59 4.91
C LYS A 71 10.72 1.77 5.87
N GLY A 72 11.83 2.38 6.27
CA GLY A 72 11.82 3.55 7.15
C GLY A 72 11.61 3.19 8.63
N SER A 73 10.57 3.73 9.26
CA SER A 73 10.32 3.59 10.72
C SER A 73 9.44 2.38 11.10
N ALA A 74 8.79 1.74 10.13
CA ALA A 74 8.01 0.53 10.39
C ALA A 74 8.93 -0.69 10.31
N SER A 75 8.94 -1.54 11.34
CA SER A 75 9.69 -2.80 11.31
C SER A 75 9.09 -3.79 10.30
N PHE A 76 7.76 -3.84 10.21
CA PHE A 76 7.03 -4.76 9.34
C PHE A 76 5.75 -4.13 8.79
N LEU A 77 5.31 -4.60 7.62
CA LEU A 77 4.04 -4.24 6.98
C LEU A 77 3.17 -5.49 6.86
N TYR A 78 1.87 -5.29 7.01
CA TYR A 78 0.86 -6.34 6.99
C TYR A 78 -0.25 -6.01 6.01
N ASP A 79 -0.38 -6.85 4.98
CA ASP A 79 -1.47 -6.79 4.03
C ASP A 79 -2.45 -7.91 4.33
N VAL A 80 -3.72 -7.55 4.51
CA VAL A 80 -4.81 -8.52 4.70
C VAL A 80 -5.61 -8.59 3.41
N LEU A 81 -5.65 -9.79 2.84
CA LEU A 81 -6.43 -10.08 1.65
C LEU A 81 -7.60 -11.00 2.02
N LEU A 82 -8.75 -10.77 1.42
CA LEU A 82 -9.88 -11.69 1.50
C LEU A 82 -10.10 -12.35 0.13
N ARG A 83 -10.13 -13.67 0.13
CA ARG A 83 -10.46 -14.48 -1.05
C ARG A 83 -11.87 -15.01 -0.94
N SER A 84 -12.66 -14.83 -1.99
CA SER A 84 -14.04 -15.30 -2.09
C SER A 84 -14.43 -15.45 -3.56
N GLY A 85 -15.13 -16.53 -3.90
CA GLY A 85 -15.67 -16.73 -5.26
C GLY A 85 -14.63 -16.66 -6.38
N GLY A 86 -13.37 -17.05 -6.09
CA GLY A 86 -12.25 -16.96 -7.03
C GLY A 86 -11.62 -15.56 -7.16
N GLN A 87 -12.19 -14.53 -6.53
CA GLN A 87 -11.61 -13.20 -6.44
C GLN A 87 -10.77 -13.08 -5.16
N THR A 88 -9.72 -12.27 -5.21
CA THR A 88 -8.91 -11.92 -4.04
C THR A 88 -8.79 -10.40 -3.99
N GLU A 89 -9.12 -9.82 -2.85
CA GLU A 89 -9.19 -8.37 -2.65
C GLU A 89 -8.33 -7.97 -1.44
N LEU A 90 -7.57 -6.88 -1.58
CA LEU A 90 -6.82 -6.29 -0.46
C LEU A 90 -7.79 -5.46 0.39
N VAL A 91 -8.04 -5.90 1.62
CA VAL A 91 -9.07 -5.31 2.48
C VAL A 91 -8.52 -4.42 3.58
N ALA A 92 -7.29 -4.65 4.02
CA ALA A 92 -6.65 -3.82 5.04
C ALA A 92 -5.13 -3.79 4.88
N HIS A 93 -4.54 -2.71 5.38
CA HIS A 93 -3.11 -2.48 5.45
C HIS A 93 -2.74 -1.96 6.84
N LEU A 94 -1.74 -2.59 7.48
CA LEU A 94 -1.22 -2.18 8.78
C LEU A 94 0.31 -2.06 8.71
N ALA A 95 0.84 -1.03 9.36
CA ALA A 95 2.28 -0.80 9.47
C ALA A 95 2.71 -0.82 10.94
N GLY A 96 3.77 -1.57 11.24
CA GLY A 96 4.33 -1.69 12.59
C GLY A 96 3.33 -2.23 13.61
N ALA A 97 2.43 -3.13 13.19
CA ALA A 97 1.48 -3.78 14.09
C ALA A 97 2.19 -4.75 15.05
N MET A 98 1.77 -4.74 16.30
CA MET A 98 2.29 -5.60 17.36
C MET A 98 1.14 -6.39 18.00
N ARG A 99 1.39 -7.66 18.31
CA ARG A 99 0.47 -8.56 19.04
C ARG A 99 0.69 -8.47 20.56
N ASN A 100 1.92 -8.19 20.98
CA ASN A 100 2.31 -7.87 22.34
C ASN A 100 3.60 -7.00 22.30
N ASP A 101 4.19 -6.66 23.44
CA ASP A 101 5.38 -5.78 23.52
C ASP A 101 6.64 -6.31 22.83
N ARG A 102 6.67 -7.60 22.48
CA ARG A 102 7.84 -8.29 21.91
C ARG A 102 7.57 -9.00 20.58
N ALA A 103 6.32 -9.00 20.11
CA ALA A 103 5.87 -9.75 18.93
C ALA A 103 5.18 -8.82 17.93
N TYR A 104 5.73 -8.74 16.73
CA TYR A 104 5.10 -8.06 15.60
C TYR A 104 4.06 -8.98 14.95
N GLY A 105 2.95 -8.40 14.50
CA GLY A 105 1.92 -9.17 13.81
C GLY A 105 0.52 -8.62 13.95
N VAL A 106 -0.39 -9.34 13.31
CA VAL A 106 -1.84 -9.14 13.37
C VAL A 106 -2.47 -10.52 13.48
N ASP A 107 -3.42 -10.69 14.39
CA ASP A 107 -4.22 -11.89 14.49
C ASP A 107 -5.49 -11.79 13.66
N LEU A 108 -5.74 -12.82 12.86
CA LEU A 108 -6.99 -12.96 12.12
C LEU A 108 -8.00 -13.72 12.99
N ARG A 109 -9.20 -13.18 13.17
CA ARG A 109 -10.28 -13.89 13.88
C ARG A 109 -11.61 -13.71 13.18
N TRP A 110 -12.33 -14.81 12.97
CA TRP A 110 -13.74 -14.74 12.58
C TRP A 110 -14.61 -14.62 13.82
N SER A 111 -15.31 -13.50 13.96
CA SER A 111 -16.33 -13.31 15.02
C SER A 111 -17.72 -13.80 14.57
N GLY A 112 -17.81 -14.31 13.34
CA GLY A 112 -18.96 -15.00 12.76
C GLY A 112 -18.71 -15.30 11.27
N ASN A 113 -19.75 -15.72 10.54
CA ASN A 113 -19.64 -16.00 9.11
C ASN A 113 -19.40 -14.75 8.24
N SER A 114 -19.67 -13.56 8.80
CA SER A 114 -19.72 -12.29 8.07
C SER A 114 -18.85 -11.20 8.68
N GLU A 115 -17.97 -11.53 9.64
CA GLU A 115 -17.12 -10.54 10.30
C GLU A 115 -15.72 -11.10 10.54
N LEU A 116 -14.74 -10.47 9.89
CA LEU A 116 -13.31 -10.71 10.08
C LEU A 116 -12.74 -9.58 10.95
N ASP A 117 -12.32 -9.96 12.14
CA ASP A 117 -11.59 -9.11 13.07
C ASP A 117 -10.08 -9.22 12.80
N LEU A 118 -9.44 -8.06 12.73
CA LEU A 118 -7.99 -7.89 12.65
C LEU A 118 -7.51 -7.38 14.01
N VAL A 119 -6.98 -8.29 14.80
CA VAL A 119 -6.71 -8.10 16.23
C VAL A 119 -5.23 -7.80 16.43
N TYR A 120 -4.94 -6.73 17.19
CA TYR A 120 -3.57 -6.31 17.50
C TYR A 120 -3.54 -5.44 18.76
N LEU A 121 -2.39 -5.35 19.41
CA LEU A 121 -2.18 -4.49 20.57
C LEU A 121 -2.09 -3.02 20.12
N GLN A 122 -1.13 -2.72 19.25
CA GLN A 122 -0.88 -1.38 18.73
C GLN A 122 -0.31 -1.44 17.32
N ALA A 123 -0.44 -0.34 16.56
CA ALA A 123 0.15 -0.21 15.23
C ALA A 123 0.55 1.24 14.99
N GLN A 124 1.57 1.46 14.16
CA GLN A 124 1.96 2.81 13.73
C GLN A 124 0.89 3.42 12.81
N SER A 125 0.35 2.59 11.92
CA SER A 125 -0.85 2.92 11.15
C SER A 125 -1.65 1.65 10.86
N ALA A 126 -2.97 1.79 10.77
CA ALA A 126 -3.87 0.71 10.43
C ALA A 126 -5.05 1.28 9.64
N GLN A 127 -5.35 0.69 8.48
CA GLN A 127 -6.36 1.19 7.56
C GLN A 127 -7.15 0.02 6.98
N VAL A 128 -8.47 0.13 7.01
CA VAL A 128 -9.36 -0.72 6.22
C VAL A 128 -9.55 -0.03 4.87
N LEU A 129 -9.10 -0.68 3.80
CA LEU A 129 -9.21 -0.18 2.43
C LEU A 129 -10.58 -0.52 1.83
N VAL A 130 -11.08 -1.71 2.16
CA VAL A 130 -12.38 -2.22 1.73
C VAL A 130 -13.09 -2.79 2.96
N ASN A 131 -14.15 -2.11 3.40
CA ASN A 131 -14.85 -2.46 4.63
C ASN A 131 -15.82 -3.64 4.49
N HIS A 132 -16.18 -4.02 3.26
CA HIS A 132 -16.99 -5.20 3.01
C HIS A 132 -16.64 -5.87 1.68
N VAL A 133 -16.58 -7.21 1.69
CA VAL A 133 -16.31 -8.03 0.50
C VAL A 133 -17.44 -9.03 0.32
N SER A 134 -17.86 -9.26 -0.93
CA SER A 134 -18.92 -10.23 -1.22
C SER A 134 -18.43 -11.67 -1.02
N ALA A 135 -19.18 -12.47 -0.26
CA ALA A 135 -18.88 -13.86 0.06
C ALA A 135 -20.09 -14.77 -0.15
N GLY A 136 -20.12 -15.46 -1.31
CA GLY A 136 -21.30 -16.19 -1.76
C GLY A 136 -22.51 -15.27 -1.91
N THR A 137 -23.58 -15.53 -1.13
CA THR A 137 -24.78 -14.67 -1.07
C THR A 137 -24.70 -13.59 0.01
N GLY A 138 -23.63 -13.57 0.82
CA GLY A 138 -23.45 -12.66 1.95
C GLY A 138 -22.35 -11.63 1.71
N LYS A 139 -22.07 -10.84 2.75
CA LYS A 139 -20.96 -9.90 2.81
C LYS A 139 -20.14 -10.18 4.06
N VAL A 140 -18.82 -10.07 3.95
CA VAL A 140 -17.89 -10.09 5.07
C VAL A 140 -17.48 -8.67 5.39
N ASN A 141 -17.72 -8.24 6.62
CA ASN A 141 -17.22 -6.97 7.16
C ASN A 141 -15.81 -7.16 7.72
N VAL A 142 -14.94 -6.18 7.51
CA VAL A 142 -13.56 -6.18 8.02
C VAL A 142 -13.42 -5.12 9.09
N VAL A 143 -12.98 -5.53 10.29
CA VAL A 143 -12.97 -4.69 11.49
C VAL A 143 -11.58 -4.69 12.13
N LEU A 144 -11.02 -3.51 12.39
CA LEU A 144 -9.80 -3.37 13.19
C LEU A 144 -10.15 -3.45 14.69
N LYS A 145 -9.41 -4.26 15.44
CA LYS A 145 -9.55 -4.42 16.89
C LYS A 145 -8.21 -4.11 17.58
N PRO A 146 -7.85 -2.82 17.73
CA PRO A 146 -6.66 -2.42 18.48
C PRO A 146 -6.83 -2.66 19.98
N GLY A 147 -5.72 -2.69 20.73
CA GLY A 147 -5.69 -2.78 22.19
C GLY A 147 -5.84 -4.19 22.75
N VAL A 148 -5.74 -5.22 21.92
CA VAL A 148 -5.83 -6.62 22.35
C VAL A 148 -4.44 -7.24 22.37
N GLN A 149 -3.99 -7.62 23.56
CA GLN A 149 -2.71 -8.30 23.76
C GLN A 149 -2.85 -9.81 23.58
N ASP A 150 -1.99 -10.40 22.76
CA ASP A 150 -1.80 -11.84 22.68
C ASP A 150 -0.53 -12.26 23.43
N GLU A 151 -0.73 -12.73 24.67
CA GLU A 151 0.32 -13.26 25.55
C GLU A 151 1.04 -14.47 24.96
N THR A 152 0.39 -15.20 24.04
CA THR A 152 0.92 -16.43 23.46
C THR A 152 1.78 -16.18 22.22
N ALA A 153 1.74 -14.96 21.66
CA ALA A 153 2.53 -14.62 20.49
C ALA A 153 4.04 -14.66 20.83
N PRO A 154 4.83 -15.48 20.11
CA PRO A 154 6.27 -15.57 20.34
C PRO A 154 6.97 -14.28 19.90
N PRO A 155 8.13 -13.95 20.50
CA PRO A 155 8.88 -12.75 20.13
C PRO A 155 9.29 -12.75 18.65
N GLY A 156 9.40 -11.57 18.05
CA GLY A 156 9.86 -11.40 16.68
C GLY A 156 8.73 -11.17 15.66
N SER A 157 9.00 -11.45 14.38
CA SER A 157 8.02 -11.31 13.30
C SER A 157 7.21 -12.60 13.10
N MET A 158 6.07 -12.51 12.42
CA MET A 158 5.26 -13.69 12.15
C MET A 158 5.95 -14.64 11.17
N LEU A 159 6.69 -14.10 10.18
CA LEU A 159 7.43 -14.91 9.22
C LEU A 159 8.55 -15.71 9.88
N PHE A 160 9.29 -15.08 10.79
CA PHE A 160 10.35 -15.75 11.55
C PHE A 160 9.81 -16.97 12.30
N HIS A 161 8.70 -16.78 13.02
CA HIS A 161 8.07 -17.88 13.75
C HIS A 161 7.54 -18.99 12.82
N LEU A 162 6.95 -18.62 11.67
CA LEU A 162 6.48 -19.60 10.68
C LEU A 162 7.63 -20.45 10.10
N GLN A 163 8.82 -19.86 9.93
CA GLN A 163 10.01 -20.58 9.48
C GLN A 163 10.52 -21.55 10.55
N GLU A 164 10.57 -21.12 11.81
CA GLU A 164 10.95 -21.96 12.95
C GLU A 164 10.06 -23.21 13.07
N LEU A 165 8.75 -23.06 12.88
CA LEU A 165 7.81 -24.19 12.88
C LEU A 165 8.00 -25.15 11.70
N ARG A 166 8.51 -24.68 10.57
CA ARG A 166 8.77 -25.51 9.39
C ARG A 166 10.08 -26.27 9.46
N GLU A 167 11.06 -25.74 10.20
CA GLU A 167 12.38 -26.35 10.38
C GLU A 167 12.71 -26.56 11.87
N PRO A 168 11.99 -27.45 12.58
CA PRO A 168 12.26 -27.70 14.00
C PRO A 168 13.56 -28.50 14.16
N GLY A 169 14.70 -27.82 14.33
CA GLY A 169 15.94 -28.44 14.81
C GLY A 169 17.23 -28.09 14.06
N MET A 170 17.62 -26.81 14.06
CA MET A 170 19.04 -26.43 13.96
C MET A 170 19.57 -25.97 15.31
#